data_AF-Q52850-F1
#
_entry.id   AF-Q52850-F1
#
_cell.length_a   1.000
_cell.length_b   1.000
_cell.length_c   1.000
_cell.angle_alpha   90.00
_cell.angle_beta   90.00
_cell.angle_gamma   90.00
#
_symmetry.space_group_name_H-M   'P 1'
#
loop_
_entity.id
_entity.type
_entity.pdbx_description
1 polymer ?
#
loop_
_entity_poly.entity_id
_entity_poly.type
_entity_poly.pdbx_seq_one_letter_code
_entity_poly.pdbx_strand_id
1 'polypeptide(L)'
;MQTAEGKLYLFVAIDRTSKFAFAELYTKAGKMNAAQFLRNLITAVPYTIHTVLTDNGIQFTNRACDRNAFQHIFDWVCDDHSIEHRLTKVKHPWTNGQVERMNRTIKEATVKRFHYDDHAQLKKHLADFIDAYNFGRRLKTLKGLTPYEFICRQWTLEPDRFIIDPIHKCRD
;
A
#
# COMPACT_ATOMS: atom_id res chain seq x y z
N MET A 1 -7.10 -13.73 0.63
CA MET A 1 -6.22 -14.54 1.48
C MET A 1 -7.13 -15.43 2.30
N GLN A 2 -6.89 -16.74 2.33
CA GLN A 2 -7.79 -17.70 2.97
C GLN A 2 -7.18 -18.20 4.29
N THR A 3 -8.02 -18.36 5.30
CA THR A 3 -7.74 -19.00 6.59
C THR A 3 -8.87 -19.99 6.91
N ALA A 4 -8.79 -20.76 8.00
CA ALA A 4 -9.92 -21.59 8.44
C ALA A 4 -11.14 -20.74 8.88
N GLU A 5 -10.92 -19.53 9.43
CA GLU A 5 -11.97 -18.56 9.78
C GLU A 5 -12.58 -17.84 8.56
N GLY A 6 -12.10 -18.12 7.34
CA GLY A 6 -12.65 -17.57 6.10
C GLY A 6 -11.71 -16.62 5.37
N LYS A 7 -12.31 -15.85 4.44
CA LYS A 7 -11.59 -15.03 3.47
C LYS A 7 -11.33 -13.62 3.99
N LEU A 8 -10.07 -13.20 3.89
CA LEU A 8 -9.63 -11.82 4.02
C LEU A 8 -9.27 -11.22 2.64
N TYR A 9 -9.46 -9.91 2.52
CA TYR A 9 -9.14 -9.10 1.36
C TYR A 9 -7.87 -8.30 1.65
N LEU A 10 -6.90 -8.43 0.76
CA LEU A 10 -5.60 -7.77 0.88
C LEU A 10 -5.65 -6.44 0.11
N PHE A 11 -5.34 -5.35 0.80
CA PHE A 11 -5.03 -4.06 0.19
C PHE A 11 -3.52 -3.84 0.25
N VAL A 12 -2.93 -3.35 -0.84
CA VAL A 12 -1.49 -3.10 -0.95
C VAL A 12 -1.27 -1.76 -1.64
N ALA A 13 -0.34 -1.00 -1.10
CA ALA A 13 0.27 0.17 -1.73
C ALA A 13 1.76 -0.08 -1.89
N ILE A 14 2.33 0.42 -2.97
CA ILE A 14 3.77 0.43 -3.19
C ILE A 14 4.19 1.80 -3.70
N ASP A 15 5.12 2.44 -2.99
CA ASP A 15 5.68 3.69 -3.46
C ASP A 15 6.57 3.44 -4.69
N ARG A 16 6.36 4.22 -5.75
CA ARG A 16 7.03 3.99 -7.04
C ARG A 16 8.51 4.31 -6.99
N THR A 17 8.96 5.15 -6.06
CA THR A 17 10.35 5.60 -5.98
C THR A 17 11.14 4.75 -4.99
N SER A 18 10.75 4.76 -3.71
CA SER A 18 11.38 4.04 -2.61
C SER A 18 11.09 2.54 -2.60
N LYS A 19 10.08 2.08 -3.35
CA LYS A 19 9.56 0.71 -3.29
C LYS A 19 8.97 0.33 -1.93
N PHE A 20 8.79 1.28 -1.01
CA PHE A 20 8.17 1.01 0.27
C PHE A 20 6.78 0.40 0.07
N ALA A 21 6.54 -0.73 0.73
CA ALA A 21 5.29 -1.46 0.62
C ALA A 21 4.48 -1.32 1.90
N PHE A 22 3.18 -1.08 1.76
CA PHE A 22 2.24 -1.07 2.86
C PHE A 22 1.10 -2.01 2.52
N ALA A 23 0.71 -2.88 3.45
CA ALA A 23 -0.32 -3.88 3.19
C ALA A 23 -1.16 -4.14 4.44
N GLU A 24 -2.46 -4.31 4.24
CA GLU A 24 -3.41 -4.61 5.31
C GLU A 24 -4.45 -5.61 4.86
N LEU A 25 -5.04 -6.32 5.82
CA LEU A 25 -6.07 -7.32 5.61
C LEU A 25 -7.40 -6.89 6.21
N TYR A 26 -8.45 -7.01 5.40
CA TYR A 26 -9.81 -6.63 5.75
C TYR A 26 -10.78 -7.79 5.53
N THR A 27 -11.87 -7.83 6.29
CA THR A 27 -12.93 -8.84 6.11
C THR A 27 -13.79 -8.58 4.87
N LYS A 28 -13.74 -7.37 4.30
CA LYS A 28 -14.47 -6.97 3.09
C LYS A 28 -13.61 -6.07 2.20
N ALA A 29 -13.75 -6.19 0.88
CA ALA A 29 -13.20 -5.23 -0.09
C ALA A 29 -14.26 -4.20 -0.50
N GLY A 30 -14.48 -3.21 0.36
CA GLY A 30 -15.44 -2.13 0.12
C GLY A 30 -14.79 -0.76 0.23
N LYS A 31 -15.47 0.26 -0.30
CA LYS A 31 -14.99 1.65 -0.34
C LYS A 31 -14.58 2.23 1.01
N MET A 32 -15.27 1.85 2.10
CA MET A 32 -14.93 2.30 3.46
C MET A 32 -13.57 1.76 3.91
N ASN A 33 -13.28 0.50 3.60
CA ASN A 33 -12.00 -0.12 3.94
C ASN A 33 -10.87 0.42 3.06
N ALA A 34 -11.14 0.73 1.78
CA ALA A 34 -10.17 1.38 0.92
C ALA A 34 -9.80 2.80 1.42
N ALA A 35 -10.79 3.57 1.86
CA ALA A 35 -10.56 4.88 2.47
C ALA A 35 -9.79 4.77 3.80
N GLN A 36 -10.13 3.79 4.64
CA GLN A 36 -9.39 3.54 5.88
C GLN A 36 -7.93 3.13 5.59
N PHE A 37 -7.72 2.26 4.61
CA PHE A 37 -6.39 1.85 4.16
C PHE A 37 -5.54 3.06 3.72
N LEU A 38 -6.13 4.01 2.98
CA LEU A 38 -5.44 5.23 2.59
C LEU A 38 -5.09 6.11 3.80
N ARG A 39 -6.00 6.30 4.77
CA ARG A 39 -5.70 7.04 6.01
C ARG A 39 -4.56 6.40 6.80
N ASN A 40 -4.57 5.08 6.92
CA ASN A 40 -3.51 4.34 7.60
C ASN A 40 -2.18 4.48 6.86
N LEU A 41 -2.18 4.39 5.52
CA LEU A 41 -1.01 4.61 4.69
C LEU A 41 -0.42 6.01 4.88
N ILE A 42 -1.26 7.06 4.87
CA ILE A 42 -0.84 8.46 5.10
C ILE A 42 -0.15 8.60 6.45
N THR A 43 -0.67 7.92 7.48
CA THR A 43 -0.08 7.95 8.83
C THR A 43 1.23 7.16 8.91
N ALA A 44 1.38 6.10 8.10
CA ALA A 44 2.52 5.19 8.17
C ALA A 44 3.78 5.71 7.47
N VAL A 45 3.64 6.59 6.46
CA VAL A 45 4.78 7.10 5.70
C VAL A 45 5.29 8.44 6.27
N PRO A 46 6.60 8.71 6.24
CA PRO A 46 7.15 9.95 6.79
C PRO A 46 7.09 11.14 5.81
N TYR A 47 6.51 10.96 4.62
CA TYR A 47 6.46 11.94 3.54
C TYR A 47 5.05 12.22 3.04
N THR A 48 4.86 13.38 2.44
CA THR A 48 3.57 13.75 1.84
C THR A 48 3.34 12.94 0.56
N ILE A 49 2.18 12.29 0.48
CA ILE A 49 1.78 11.54 -0.72
C ILE A 49 1.18 12.54 -1.72
N HIS A 50 1.89 12.86 -2.79
CA HIS A 50 1.38 13.78 -3.81
C HIS A 50 0.29 13.16 -4.70
N THR A 51 0.46 11.90 -5.10
CA THR A 51 -0.46 11.24 -6.05
C THR A 51 -0.65 9.76 -5.68
N VAL A 52 -1.91 9.33 -5.67
CA VAL A 52 -2.28 7.92 -5.60
C VAL A 52 -2.78 7.46 -6.96
N LEU A 53 -2.29 6.32 -7.43
CA LEU A 53 -2.75 5.67 -8.66
C LEU A 53 -3.48 4.38 -8.31
N THR A 54 -4.75 4.26 -8.68
CA THR A 54 -5.54 3.03 -8.48
C THR A 54 -6.13 2.51 -9.79
N ASP A 55 -6.61 1.26 -9.77
CA ASP A 55 -7.44 0.76 -10.87
C ASP A 55 -8.87 1.32 -10.79
N ASN A 56 -9.69 1.00 -11.79
CA ASN A 56 -11.09 1.45 -11.83
C ASN A 56 -12.01 0.58 -10.94
N GLY A 57 -11.47 -0.04 -9.89
CA GLY A 57 -12.20 -0.87 -8.96
C GLY A 57 -13.22 -0.06 -8.17
N ILE A 58 -14.38 -0.67 -7.90
CA ILE A 58 -15.50 -0.06 -7.17
C ILE A 58 -15.15 0.36 -5.73
N GLN A 59 -14.03 -0.13 -5.20
CA GLN A 59 -13.49 0.24 -3.91
C GLN A 59 -12.73 1.57 -3.95
N PHE A 60 -12.31 2.05 -5.13
CA PHE A 60 -11.51 3.27 -5.29
C PHE A 60 -12.26 4.39 -6.02
N THR A 61 -13.24 4.06 -6.87
CA THR A 61 -14.01 5.05 -7.63
C THR A 61 -15.44 4.60 -7.91
N ASN A 62 -16.33 5.55 -8.19
CA ASN A 62 -17.69 5.28 -8.66
C ASN A 62 -17.66 4.68 -10.07
N ARG A 63 -18.66 3.88 -10.45
CA ARG A 63 -18.74 3.36 -11.81
C ARG A 63 -19.21 4.46 -12.76
N ALA A 64 -18.79 4.39 -14.02
CA ALA A 64 -19.28 5.32 -15.05
C ALA A 64 -20.81 5.30 -15.23
N CYS A 65 -21.50 4.22 -14.84
CA CYS A 65 -22.96 4.13 -14.88
C CYS A 65 -23.65 4.86 -13.71
N ASP A 66 -22.91 5.23 -12.66
CA ASP A 66 -23.45 5.83 -11.44
C ASP A 66 -23.59 7.36 -11.60
N ARG A 67 -24.49 7.78 -12.50
CA ARG A 67 -24.62 9.18 -12.95
C ARG A 67 -24.92 10.20 -11.84
N ASN A 68 -25.55 9.76 -10.76
CA ASN A 68 -25.97 10.60 -9.63
C ASN A 68 -25.25 10.22 -8.32
N ALA A 69 -24.13 9.50 -8.40
CA ALA A 69 -23.39 9.16 -7.19
C ALA A 69 -22.72 10.41 -6.61
N PHE A 70 -22.86 10.57 -5.29
CA PHE A 70 -22.02 11.49 -4.54
C PHE A 70 -20.54 11.14 -4.71
N GLN A 71 -19.67 12.11 -4.42
CA GLN A 71 -18.23 11.92 -4.44
C GLN A 71 -17.82 10.63 -3.71
N HIS A 72 -16.93 9.86 -4.32
CA HIS A 72 -16.48 8.61 -3.74
C HIS A 72 -15.67 8.88 -2.48
N ILE A 73 -15.87 8.12 -1.40
CA ILE A 73 -15.20 8.34 -0.11
C ILE A 73 -13.66 8.29 -0.21
N PHE A 74 -13.14 7.52 -1.17
CA PHE A 74 -11.70 7.49 -1.45
C PHE A 74 -11.21 8.83 -2.02
N ASP A 75 -11.95 9.42 -2.96
CA ASP A 75 -11.64 10.76 -3.50
C ASP A 75 -11.73 11.82 -2.39
N TRP A 76 -12.71 11.70 -1.48
CA TRP A 76 -12.85 12.63 -0.36
C TRP A 76 -11.64 12.60 0.59
N VAL A 77 -11.09 11.41 0.90
CA VAL A 77 -9.86 11.30 1.68
C VAL A 77 -8.65 11.84 0.91
N CYS A 78 -8.59 11.62 -0.41
CA CYS A 78 -7.54 12.21 -1.22
C CYS A 78 -7.57 13.75 -1.14
N ASP A 79 -8.74 14.36 -1.32
CA ASP A 79 -8.91 15.82 -1.30
C ASP A 79 -8.56 16.43 0.07
N ASP A 80 -9.01 15.81 1.17
CA ASP A 80 -8.71 16.25 2.56
C ASP A 80 -7.21 16.31 2.86
N HIS A 81 -6.43 15.46 2.18
CA HIS A 81 -4.98 15.38 2.32
C HIS A 81 -4.21 16.00 1.14
N SER A 82 -4.89 16.73 0.24
CA SER A 82 -4.29 17.34 -0.96
C SER A 82 -3.56 16.33 -1.86
N ILE A 83 -4.09 15.11 -1.96
CA ILE A 83 -3.57 14.01 -2.76
C ILE A 83 -4.30 13.98 -4.10
N GLU A 84 -3.56 14.02 -5.20
CA GLU A 84 -4.16 13.79 -6.51
C GLU A 84 -4.51 12.31 -6.69
N HIS A 85 -5.79 11.98 -6.88
CA HIS A 85 -6.20 10.63 -7.24
C HIS A 85 -6.24 10.43 -8.75
N ARG A 86 -5.41 9.51 -9.25
CA ARG A 86 -5.39 9.09 -10.66
C ARG A 86 -5.90 7.66 -10.81
N LEU A 87 -6.62 7.42 -11.89
CA LEU A 87 -7.03 6.07 -12.29
C LEU A 87 -6.15 5.55 -13.42
N THR A 88 -5.85 4.25 -13.41
CA THR A 88 -5.21 3.59 -14.55
C THR A 88 -6.08 3.74 -15.80
N LYS A 89 -5.45 3.97 -16.95
CA LYS A 89 -6.18 3.94 -18.22
C LYS A 89 -6.64 2.52 -18.51
N VAL A 90 -7.89 2.38 -18.96
CA VAL A 90 -8.46 1.11 -19.42
C VAL A 90 -7.56 0.53 -20.52
N LYS A 91 -7.18 -0.76 -20.42
CA LYS A 91 -6.24 -1.48 -21.31
C LYS A 91 -4.74 -1.11 -21.18
N HIS A 92 -4.31 -0.47 -20.09
CA HIS A 92 -2.89 -0.17 -19.82
C HIS A 92 -2.34 -0.86 -18.56
N PRO A 93 -2.26 -2.21 -18.55
CA PRO A 93 -2.01 -3.02 -17.34
C PRO A 93 -0.64 -2.78 -16.70
N TRP A 94 0.35 -2.30 -17.46
CA TRP A 94 1.71 -2.10 -16.92
C TRP A 94 1.78 -1.01 -15.84
N THR A 95 0.82 -0.07 -15.83
CA THR A 95 0.78 1.03 -14.85
C THR A 95 0.56 0.53 -13.42
N ASN A 96 -0.08 -0.64 -13.27
CA ASN A 96 -0.31 -1.28 -11.98
C ASN A 96 0.69 -2.43 -11.69
N GLY A 97 1.66 -2.66 -12.58
CA GLY A 97 2.52 -3.85 -12.52
C GLY A 97 3.37 -3.96 -11.25
N GLN A 98 3.67 -2.86 -10.56
CA GLN A 98 4.40 -2.88 -9.29
C GLN A 98 3.56 -3.45 -8.15
N VAL A 99 2.30 -3.00 -8.00
CA VAL A 99 1.42 -3.52 -6.95
C VAL A 99 0.99 -4.95 -7.27
N GLU A 100 0.76 -5.28 -8.55
CA GLU A 100 0.44 -6.65 -8.97
C GLU A 100 1.58 -7.61 -8.65
N ARG A 101 2.83 -7.20 -8.91
CA ARG A 101 4.02 -7.98 -8.55
C ARG A 101 4.11 -8.15 -7.04
N MET A 102 3.93 -7.10 -6.26
CA MET A 102 3.96 -7.18 -4.80
C MET A 102 2.85 -8.09 -4.26
N ASN A 103 1.62 -7.97 -4.77
CA ASN A 103 0.50 -8.85 -4.44
C ASN A 103 0.83 -10.32 -4.67
N ARG A 104 1.48 -10.64 -5.79
CA ARG A 104 1.94 -12.00 -6.09
C ARG A 104 3.00 -12.47 -5.09
N THR A 105 4.00 -11.63 -4.80
CA THR A 105 5.06 -11.95 -3.84
C THR A 105 4.49 -12.21 -2.43
N ILE A 106 3.58 -11.37 -1.96
CA ILE A 106 2.90 -11.56 -0.65
C ILE A 106 2.16 -12.90 -0.63
N LYS A 107 1.37 -13.20 -1.68
CA LYS A 107 0.65 -14.48 -1.77
C LYS A 107 1.58 -15.69 -1.79
N GLU A 108 2.73 -15.58 -2.44
CA GLU A 108 3.77 -16.62 -2.49
C GLU A 108 4.46 -16.82 -1.16
N ALA A 109 4.70 -15.76 -0.40
CA ALA A 109 5.30 -15.85 0.93
C ALA A 109 4.32 -16.37 2.00
N THR A 110 3.01 -16.18 1.81
CA THR A 110 1.98 -16.49 2.82
C THR A 110 1.11 -17.68 2.41
N VAL A 111 -0.09 -17.43 1.89
CA VAL A 111 -1.16 -18.43 1.71
C VAL A 111 -0.88 -19.51 0.67
N LYS A 112 0.15 -19.37 -0.18
CA LYS A 112 0.58 -20.47 -1.08
C LYS A 112 1.46 -21.51 -0.38
N ARG A 113 2.06 -21.16 0.76
CA ARG A 113 3.02 -22.01 1.48
C ARG A 113 2.52 -22.46 2.85
N PHE A 114 1.60 -21.71 3.44
CA PHE A 114 1.16 -21.90 4.81
C PHE A 114 -0.36 -21.94 4.88
N HIS A 115 -0.85 -22.82 5.76
CA HIS A 115 -2.22 -22.80 6.27
C HIS A 115 -2.25 -21.97 7.56
N TYR A 116 -3.38 -21.29 7.82
CA TYR A 116 -3.59 -20.50 9.03
C TYR A 116 -4.92 -20.88 9.65
N ASP A 117 -4.89 -21.18 10.94
CA ASP A 117 -6.09 -21.54 11.70
C ASP A 117 -6.95 -20.30 11.94
N ASP A 118 -6.33 -19.15 12.19
CA ASP A 118 -7.02 -17.90 12.49
C ASP A 118 -6.48 -16.70 11.68
N HIS A 119 -7.26 -15.61 11.68
CA HIS A 119 -6.91 -14.36 11.01
C HIS A 119 -5.69 -13.67 11.64
N ALA A 120 -5.46 -13.84 12.94
CA ALA A 120 -4.38 -13.18 13.66
C ALA A 120 -3.01 -13.72 13.24
N GLN A 121 -2.87 -15.04 13.06
CA GLN A 121 -1.66 -15.67 12.54
C GLN A 121 -1.31 -15.14 11.15
N LEU A 122 -2.29 -15.07 10.25
CA LEU A 122 -2.06 -14.53 8.90
C LEU A 122 -1.71 -13.04 8.94
N LYS A 123 -2.36 -12.24 9.78
CA LYS A 123 -2.04 -10.81 9.96
C LYS A 123 -0.61 -10.63 10.48
N LYS A 124 -0.19 -11.41 11.48
CA LYS A 124 1.16 -11.38 12.02
C LYS A 124 2.19 -11.73 10.96
N HIS A 125 2.01 -12.84 10.25
CA HIS A 125 2.96 -13.24 9.20
C HIS A 125 3.00 -12.23 8.05
N LEU A 126 1.88 -11.60 7.68
CA LEU A 126 1.90 -10.51 6.71
C LEU A 126 2.74 -9.32 7.21
N ALA A 127 2.56 -8.91 8.47
CA ALA A 127 3.34 -7.82 9.07
C ALA A 127 4.85 -8.15 9.08
N ASP A 128 5.22 -9.33 9.58
CA ASP A 128 6.61 -9.80 9.60
C ASP A 128 7.23 -9.80 8.19
N PHE A 129 6.46 -10.22 7.17
CA PHE A 129 6.91 -10.21 5.79
C PHE A 129 7.13 -8.80 5.23
N ILE A 130 6.20 -7.87 5.52
CA ILE A 130 6.29 -6.47 5.07
C ILE A 130 7.47 -5.77 5.76
N ASP A 131 7.68 -6.02 7.04
CA ASP A 131 8.80 -5.44 7.79
C ASP A 131 10.14 -5.99 7.26
N ALA A 132 10.25 -7.30 7.08
CA ALA A 132 11.42 -7.91 6.47
C ALA A 132 11.70 -7.34 5.06
N TYR A 133 10.66 -7.05 4.28
CA TYR A 133 10.81 -6.41 2.97
C TYR A 133 11.28 -4.95 3.06
N ASN A 134 10.65 -4.14 3.90
CA ASN A 134 10.93 -2.70 3.97
C ASN A 134 12.25 -2.37 4.69
N PHE A 135 12.62 -3.16 5.70
CA PHE A 135 13.75 -2.88 6.59
C PHE A 135 14.90 -3.88 6.44
N GLY A 136 14.64 -5.11 6.00
CA GLY A 136 15.66 -6.15 5.87
C GLY A 136 16.15 -6.41 4.43
N ARG A 137 15.31 -6.16 3.42
CA ARG A 137 15.62 -6.56 2.03
C ARG A 137 16.28 -5.44 1.23
N ARG A 138 17.57 -5.62 0.94
CA ARG A 138 18.31 -4.75 0.01
C ARG A 138 17.86 -4.96 -1.44
N LEU A 139 17.51 -3.87 -2.14
CA LEU A 139 16.99 -3.92 -3.50
C LEU A 139 18.01 -3.37 -4.51
N LYS A 140 18.27 -4.14 -5.58
CA LYS A 140 19.15 -3.70 -6.68
C LYS A 140 18.68 -2.39 -7.33
N THR A 141 17.36 -2.21 -7.45
CA THR A 141 16.75 -0.98 -8.00
C THR A 141 17.02 0.26 -7.14
N LEU A 142 17.34 0.07 -5.86
CA LEU A 142 17.69 1.13 -4.91
C LEU A 142 19.19 1.17 -4.63
N LYS A 143 20.02 0.68 -5.56
CA LYS A 143 21.47 0.62 -5.43
C LYS A 143 21.94 -0.11 -4.15
N GLY A 144 21.22 -1.14 -3.75
CA GLY A 144 21.56 -1.97 -2.58
C GLY A 144 21.00 -1.45 -1.25
N LEU A 145 20.20 -0.38 -1.26
CA LEU A 145 19.46 0.07 -0.07
C LEU A 145 18.20 -0.76 0.15
N THR A 146 17.76 -0.87 1.40
CA THR A 146 16.38 -1.25 1.72
C THR A 146 15.42 -0.12 1.36
N PRO A 147 14.12 -0.39 1.17
CA PRO A 147 13.13 0.66 0.98
C PRO A 147 13.21 1.76 2.04
N TYR A 148 13.36 1.40 3.31
CA TYR A 148 13.41 2.38 4.39
C TYR A 148 14.72 3.16 4.46
N GLU A 149 15.87 2.51 4.23
CA GLU A 149 17.16 3.21 4.09
C GLU A 149 17.12 4.23 2.94
N PHE A 150 16.46 3.88 1.83
CA PHE A 150 16.27 4.81 0.71
C PHE A 150 15.44 6.03 1.13
N ILE A 151 14.34 5.83 1.88
CA ILE A 151 13.52 6.92 2.43
C ILE A 151 14.37 7.84 3.31
N CYS A 152 15.14 7.28 4.25
CA CYS A 152 16.01 8.07 5.12
C CYS A 152 17.04 8.87 4.32
N ARG A 153 17.61 8.29 3.26
CA ARG A 153 18.51 9.00 2.35
C ARG A 153 17.80 10.13 1.60
N GLN A 154 16.57 9.92 1.11
CA GLN A 154 15.82 10.99 0.44
C GLN A 154 15.52 12.14 1.38
N TRP A 155 15.22 11.88 2.66
CA TRP A 155 15.03 12.92 3.66
C TRP A 155 16.27 13.81 3.81
N THR A 156 17.49 13.23 3.82
CA THR A 156 18.73 14.05 3.90
C THR A 156 18.97 14.94 2.68
N LEU A 157 18.35 14.63 1.54
CA LEU A 157 18.51 15.37 0.28
C LEU A 157 17.38 16.37 0.05
N GLU A 158 16.16 16.02 0.43
CA GLU A 158 14.93 16.77 0.15
C GLU A 158 14.00 16.78 1.38
N PRO A 159 14.42 17.39 2.51
CA PRO A 159 13.69 17.33 3.77
C PRO A 159 12.29 17.97 3.69
N ASP A 160 12.09 18.98 2.84
CA ASP A 160 10.81 19.68 2.67
C ASP A 160 9.68 18.79 2.13
N ARG A 161 10.01 17.61 1.59
CA ARG A 161 9.01 16.61 1.15
C ARG A 161 8.48 15.74 2.28
N PHE A 162 9.04 15.89 3.48
CA PHE A 162 8.77 15.05 4.64
C PHE A 162 7.99 15.81 5.71
N ILE A 163 7.10 15.08 6.38
CA ILE A 163 6.29 15.61 7.48
C ILE A 163 6.91 15.30 8.84
N ILE A 164 7.77 14.28 8.91
CA ILE A 164 8.51 13.87 10.11
C ILE A 164 9.91 13.39 9.74
N ASP A 165 10.85 13.45 10.69
CA ASP A 165 12.20 12.88 10.54
C ASP A 165 12.14 11.33 10.62
N PRO A 166 12.47 10.61 9.52
CA PRO A 166 12.43 9.15 9.50
C PRO A 166 13.64 8.48 10.15
N ILE A 167 14.72 9.21 10.48
CA ILE A 167 15.99 8.62 10.93
C ILE A 167 15.85 7.91 12.28
N HIS A 168 14.94 8.37 13.15
CA HIS A 168 14.70 7.72 14.44
C HIS A 168 14.25 6.26 14.31
N LYS A 169 13.60 5.89 13.21
CA LYS A 169 13.14 4.52 12.92
C LYS A 169 14.22 3.63 12.27
N CYS A 170 15.37 4.22 11.91
CA CYS A 170 16.45 3.52 11.21
C CYS A 170 17.50 2.94 12.17
N ARG A 171 17.37 3.18 13.49
CA ARG A 171 18.37 2.87 14.53
C ARG A 171 17.91 1.83 15.57
N ASP A 172 16.70 1.29 15.44
CA ASP A 172 16.15 0.26 16.32
C ASP A 172 16.18 -1.13 15.65
#